data_AF-A0A5C8WNF0-F1
#
_entry.id   AF-A0A5C8WNF0-F1
#
_cell.length_a   1.000
_cell.length_b   1.000
_cell.length_c   1.000
_cell.angle_alpha   90.00
_cell.angle_beta   90.00
_cell.angle_gamma   90.00
#
_symmetry.space_group_name_H-M   'P 1'
#
loop_
_entity.id
_entity.type
_entity.pdbx_description
1 polymer ?
#
loop_
_entity_poly.entity_id
_entity_poly.type
_entity_poly.pdbx_seq_one_letter_code
_entity_poly.pdbx_strand_id
1 'polypeptide(L)'
;MSEPSAVPSPEPTEKRLVRETGVAARVAQVIEGPIEGLGFRLVRVKVSSANGCTVQIMAERPDGSMSIDDCETVSRAISPILDLDDPVGIAYYLEMSSPGIDRPLVRVSDFARWAGYEAKIELSVPLDGRKRFRGIIGEPDAATLTVPVDLPDVKEGFPSRVSVPLRDLSEAHLVLTDDLIRESLRRGGGTPEDLDADFDGESDADDGEEAPLPPAPFPKRLKASAKPKAAKPVKAKPASDAPKKPVTTKAARLKDRDSLH
;
A
#
# COMPACT_ATOMS: atom_id res chain seq x y z
N MET A 1 -20.16 24.60 26.51
CA MET A 1 -20.59 23.23 26.15
C MET A 1 -19.97 22.94 24.80
N SER A 2 -18.91 22.13 24.77
CA SER A 2 -18.23 21.76 23.54
C SER A 2 -18.94 20.54 22.97
N GLU A 3 -19.57 20.69 21.81
CA GLU A 3 -20.16 19.57 21.08
C GLU A 3 -19.08 18.57 20.67
N PRO A 4 -19.34 17.26 20.77
CA PRO A 4 -18.42 16.25 20.28
C PRO A 4 -18.43 16.29 18.75
N SER A 5 -17.24 16.48 18.17
CA SER A 5 -17.00 16.36 16.73
C SER A 5 -17.45 14.97 16.28
N ALA A 6 -18.58 14.90 15.58
CA ALA A 6 -19.11 13.68 15.03
C ALA A 6 -18.17 13.20 13.92
N VAL A 7 -17.55 12.04 14.13
CA VAL A 7 -16.76 11.34 13.12
C VAL A 7 -17.70 11.05 11.94
N PRO A 8 -17.42 11.52 10.72
CA PRO A 8 -18.28 11.20 9.59
C PRO A 8 -18.19 9.70 9.34
N SER A 9 -19.34 9.04 9.29
CA SER A 9 -19.44 7.66 8.81
C SER A 9 -18.89 7.61 7.38
N PRO A 10 -18.20 6.52 6.97
CA PRO A 10 -17.65 6.42 5.62
C PRO A 10 -18.81 6.33 4.62
N GLU A 11 -19.20 7.47 4.07
CA GLU A 11 -20.14 7.55 2.97
C GLU A 11 -19.60 6.70 1.80
N PRO A 12 -20.42 5.85 1.15
CA PRO A 12 -19.98 4.96 0.08
C PRO A 12 -19.39 5.71 -1.13
N THR A 13 -19.55 7.04 -1.18
CA THR A 13 -19.19 7.90 -2.31
C THR A 13 -18.17 8.98 -1.93
N GLU A 14 -17.33 8.73 -0.91
CA GLU A 14 -16.25 9.67 -0.61
C GLU A 14 -15.24 9.74 -1.78
N LYS A 15 -15.05 10.95 -2.31
CA LYS A 15 -14.19 11.21 -3.47
C LYS A 15 -12.71 11.05 -3.12
N ARG A 16 -11.96 10.47 -4.05
CA ARG A 16 -10.49 10.42 -3.97
C ARG A 16 -9.90 11.83 -4.08
N LEU A 17 -9.00 12.14 -3.15
CA LEU A 17 -8.19 13.34 -3.07
C LEU A 17 -7.06 13.32 -4.11
N VAL A 18 -6.47 12.14 -4.32
CA VAL A 18 -5.42 11.92 -5.32
C VAL A 18 -6.04 11.31 -6.57
N ARG A 19 -5.70 11.88 -7.73
CA ARG A 19 -6.12 11.37 -9.04
C ARG A 19 -4.90 11.03 -9.88
N GLU A 20 -5.03 9.96 -10.63
CA GLU A 20 -4.05 9.57 -11.63
C GLU A 20 -4.00 10.60 -12.78
N THR A 21 -2.91 10.56 -13.56
CA THR A 21 -2.76 11.39 -14.76
C THR A 21 -2.54 10.53 -16.01
N GLY A 22 -2.74 11.12 -17.19
CA GLY A 22 -2.49 10.46 -18.47
C GLY A 22 -3.36 9.21 -18.69
N VAL A 23 -2.73 8.11 -19.14
CA VAL A 23 -3.43 6.85 -19.47
C VAL A 23 -4.14 6.27 -18.25
N ALA A 24 -3.50 6.29 -17.08
CA ALA A 24 -4.09 5.77 -15.84
C ALA A 24 -5.37 6.52 -15.44
N ALA A 25 -5.42 7.85 -15.67
CA ALA A 25 -6.63 8.65 -15.43
C ALA A 25 -7.80 8.22 -16.33
N ARG A 26 -7.51 7.92 -17.61
CA ARG A 26 -8.53 7.44 -18.56
C ARG A 26 -9.05 6.06 -18.15
N VAL A 27 -8.15 5.15 -17.77
CA VAL A 27 -8.53 3.83 -17.24
C VAL A 27 -9.42 4.00 -16.00
N ALA A 28 -9.01 4.82 -15.04
CA ALA A 28 -9.79 5.09 -13.82
C ALA A 28 -11.19 5.62 -14.16
N GLN A 29 -11.31 6.59 -15.06
CA GLN A 29 -12.60 7.17 -15.46
C GLN A 29 -13.57 6.13 -16.04
N VAL A 30 -13.06 5.14 -16.77
CA VAL A 30 -13.87 4.08 -17.38
C VAL A 30 -14.37 3.08 -16.34
N ILE A 31 -13.54 2.73 -15.35
CA ILE A 31 -13.82 1.62 -14.42
C ILE A 31 -14.39 2.05 -13.07
N GLU A 32 -14.25 3.32 -12.67
CA GLU A 32 -14.64 3.79 -11.33
C GLU A 32 -16.14 3.57 -11.08
N GLY A 33 -17.01 3.94 -12.03
CA GLY A 33 -18.47 3.70 -11.92
C GLY A 33 -18.86 2.20 -11.82
N PRO A 34 -18.36 1.32 -12.71
CA PRO A 34 -18.57 -0.12 -12.60
C PRO A 34 -18.09 -0.72 -11.27
N ILE A 35 -16.92 -0.30 -10.76
CA ILE A 35 -16.38 -0.76 -9.47
C ILE A 35 -17.30 -0.31 -8.31
N GLU A 36 -17.75 0.94 -8.33
CA GLU A 36 -18.71 1.48 -7.35
C GLU A 36 -20.05 0.73 -7.39
N GLY A 37 -20.56 0.40 -8.58
CA GLY A 37 -21.78 -0.37 -8.75
C GLY A 37 -21.73 -1.79 -8.17
N LEU A 38 -20.53 -2.34 -7.99
CA LEU A 38 -20.30 -3.64 -7.34
C LEU A 38 -20.08 -3.52 -5.81
N GLY A 39 -20.14 -2.31 -5.25
CA GLY A 39 -19.91 -2.06 -3.83
C GLY A 39 -18.43 -1.99 -3.44
N PHE A 40 -17.54 -1.75 -4.41
CA PHE A 40 -16.12 -1.53 -4.18
C PHE A 40 -15.77 -0.05 -4.42
N ARG A 41 -14.60 0.35 -3.95
CA ARG A 41 -14.01 1.66 -4.17
C ARG A 41 -12.69 1.48 -4.89
N LEU A 42 -12.49 2.26 -5.93
CA LEU A 42 -11.19 2.37 -6.57
C LEU A 42 -10.21 3.03 -5.59
N VAL A 43 -9.01 2.47 -5.46
CA VAL A 43 -7.92 3.01 -4.63
C VAL A 43 -6.86 3.64 -5.53
N ARG A 44 -6.32 2.89 -6.48
CA ARG A 44 -5.26 3.36 -7.38
C ARG A 44 -5.32 2.66 -8.74
N VAL A 45 -5.00 3.39 -9.80
CA VAL A 45 -4.61 2.81 -11.10
C VAL A 45 -3.15 3.17 -11.40
N LYS A 46 -2.37 2.18 -11.83
CA LYS A 46 -0.99 2.37 -12.26
C LYS A 46 -0.76 1.66 -13.58
N VAL A 47 -0.27 2.40 -14.57
CA VAL A 47 0.18 1.84 -15.85
C VAL A 47 1.70 1.86 -15.87
N SER A 48 2.32 0.72 -16.16
CA SER A 48 3.77 0.59 -16.21
C SER A 48 4.22 -0.19 -17.43
N SER A 49 5.49 -0.04 -17.82
CA SER A 49 6.10 -0.81 -18.91
C SER A 49 6.56 -2.20 -18.49
N ALA A 50 6.22 -2.65 -17.27
CA ALA A 50 6.50 -4.02 -16.84
C ALA A 50 5.80 -5.00 -17.79
N ASN A 51 6.48 -6.11 -18.11
CA ASN A 51 5.99 -7.15 -19.01
C ASN A 51 5.45 -6.62 -20.36
N GLY A 52 6.03 -5.53 -20.88
CA GLY A 52 5.58 -4.87 -22.12
C GLY A 52 4.51 -3.81 -21.89
N CYS A 53 3.50 -4.10 -21.06
CA CYS A 53 2.60 -3.12 -20.46
C CYS A 53 1.78 -3.80 -19.36
N THR A 54 1.73 -3.23 -18.17
CA THR A 54 0.88 -3.73 -17.06
C THR A 54 -0.01 -2.61 -16.55
N VAL A 55 -1.31 -2.89 -16.47
CA VAL A 55 -2.34 -2.07 -15.83
C VAL A 55 -2.65 -2.70 -14.48
N GLN A 56 -2.12 -2.11 -13.42
CA GLN A 56 -2.41 -2.50 -12.04
C GLN A 56 -3.52 -1.62 -11.49
N ILE A 57 -4.55 -2.25 -10.96
CA ILE A 57 -5.68 -1.58 -10.33
C ILE A 57 -5.82 -2.14 -8.92
N MET A 58 -5.88 -1.21 -7.95
CA MET A 58 -6.16 -1.50 -6.56
C MET A 58 -7.58 -1.09 -6.23
N ALA A 59 -8.37 -2.00 -5.67
CA ALA A 59 -9.72 -1.73 -5.20
C ALA A 59 -9.94 -2.37 -3.82
N GLU A 60 -11.06 -2.05 -3.19
CA GLU A 60 -11.46 -2.64 -1.91
C GLU A 60 -12.91 -2.30 -1.58
N ARG A 61 -13.47 -2.94 -0.56
CA ARG A 61 -14.75 -2.54 0.02
C ARG A 61 -14.61 -1.28 0.87
N PRO A 62 -15.70 -0.57 1.19
CA PRO A 62 -15.67 0.60 2.08
C PRO A 62 -15.03 0.34 3.44
N ASP A 63 -15.11 -0.87 3.97
CA ASP A 63 -14.47 -1.30 5.23
C ASP A 63 -12.96 -1.59 5.09
N GLY A 64 -12.41 -1.59 3.87
CA GLY A 64 -11.00 -1.89 3.58
C GLY A 64 -10.70 -3.36 3.27
N SER A 65 -11.71 -4.23 3.29
CA SER A 65 -11.55 -5.64 2.97
C SER A 65 -11.63 -5.90 1.46
N MET A 66 -10.96 -6.96 1.00
CA MET A 66 -11.10 -7.49 -0.35
C MET A 66 -10.55 -8.91 -0.39
N SER A 67 -11.36 -9.87 -0.85
CA SER A 67 -10.92 -11.26 -1.03
C SER A 67 -10.34 -11.52 -2.43
N ILE A 68 -9.85 -12.74 -2.66
CA ILE A 68 -9.41 -13.17 -4.00
C ILE A 68 -10.63 -13.27 -4.95
N ASP A 69 -11.77 -13.78 -4.46
CA ASP A 69 -13.01 -13.87 -5.23
C ASP A 69 -13.56 -12.47 -5.59
N ASP A 70 -13.38 -11.49 -4.70
CA ASP A 70 -13.69 -10.09 -4.99
C ASP A 70 -12.81 -9.56 -6.13
N CYS A 71 -11.51 -9.87 -6.11
CA CYS A 71 -10.60 -9.49 -7.20
C CYS A 71 -11.03 -10.11 -8.54
N GLU A 72 -11.43 -11.37 -8.52
CA GLU A 72 -11.92 -12.05 -9.72
C GLU A 72 -13.22 -11.42 -10.22
N THR A 73 -14.17 -11.15 -9.32
CA THR A 73 -15.46 -10.53 -9.63
C THR A 73 -15.28 -9.18 -10.29
N VAL A 74 -14.45 -8.30 -9.70
CA VAL A 74 -14.19 -6.97 -10.26
C VAL A 74 -13.45 -7.08 -11.60
N SER A 75 -12.43 -7.93 -11.70
CA SER A 75 -11.68 -8.14 -12.95
C SER A 75 -12.58 -8.59 -14.11
N ARG A 76 -13.47 -9.56 -13.86
CA ARG A 76 -14.43 -10.06 -14.86
C ARG A 76 -15.42 -8.99 -15.29
N ALA A 77 -15.84 -8.10 -14.39
CA ALA A 77 -16.78 -7.03 -14.69
C ALA A 77 -16.17 -5.89 -15.51
N ILE A 78 -14.92 -5.49 -15.21
CA ILE A 78 -14.28 -4.34 -15.88
C ILE A 78 -13.60 -4.73 -17.20
N SER A 79 -13.19 -5.99 -17.38
CA SER A 79 -12.44 -6.42 -18.58
C SER A 79 -13.18 -6.13 -19.90
N PRO A 80 -14.48 -6.47 -20.06
CA PRO A 80 -15.21 -6.16 -21.30
C PRO A 80 -15.34 -4.66 -21.57
N ILE A 81 -15.40 -3.85 -20.51
CA ILE A 81 -15.51 -2.39 -20.61
C ILE A 81 -14.18 -1.80 -21.09
N LEU A 82 -13.07 -2.26 -20.51
CA LEU A 82 -11.73 -1.87 -20.94
C LEU A 82 -11.42 -2.33 -22.38
N ASP A 83 -11.90 -3.49 -22.78
CA ASP A 83 -11.77 -4.00 -24.16
C ASP A 83 -12.57 -3.15 -25.18
N LEU A 84 -13.72 -2.60 -24.75
CA LEU A 84 -14.57 -1.76 -25.60
C LEU A 84 -14.02 -0.34 -25.74
N ASP A 85 -13.67 0.30 -24.61
CA ASP A 85 -13.20 1.70 -24.59
C ASP A 85 -11.72 1.84 -24.99
N ASP A 86 -10.93 0.76 -24.86
CA ASP A 86 -9.48 0.68 -25.13
C ASP A 86 -8.68 1.94 -24.72
N PRO A 87 -8.71 2.34 -23.43
CA PRO A 87 -8.03 3.55 -22.97
C PRO A 87 -6.50 3.47 -23.03
N VAL A 88 -5.93 2.27 -23.21
CA VAL A 88 -4.48 2.00 -23.20
C VAL A 88 -3.91 1.99 -24.63
N GLY A 89 -4.64 1.43 -25.60
CA GLY A 89 -4.29 1.45 -27.03
C GLY A 89 -3.21 0.46 -27.46
N ILE A 90 -2.71 -0.37 -26.54
CA ILE A 90 -1.76 -1.48 -26.78
C ILE A 90 -2.18 -2.69 -25.94
N ALA A 91 -1.66 -3.88 -26.25
CA ALA A 91 -1.86 -5.05 -25.40
C ALA A 91 -1.19 -4.86 -24.03
N TYR A 92 -1.85 -5.33 -22.97
CA TYR A 92 -1.37 -5.17 -21.59
C TYR A 92 -1.74 -6.35 -20.70
N TYR A 93 -1.07 -6.51 -19.58
CA TYR A 93 -1.45 -7.41 -18.49
C TYR A 93 -2.32 -6.67 -17.49
N LEU A 94 -3.49 -7.22 -17.16
CA LEU A 94 -4.39 -6.67 -16.15
C LEU A 94 -4.09 -7.32 -14.79
N GLU A 95 -3.72 -6.49 -13.81
CA GLU A 95 -3.51 -6.90 -12.44
C GLU A 95 -4.58 -6.27 -11.54
N MET A 96 -5.32 -7.11 -10.83
CA MET A 96 -6.27 -6.72 -9.80
C MET A 96 -5.71 -7.13 -8.44
N SER A 97 -5.66 -6.19 -7.50
CA SER A 97 -5.27 -6.48 -6.13
C SER A 97 -6.00 -5.58 -5.13
N SER A 98 -5.91 -5.95 -3.86
CA SER A 98 -6.14 -5.01 -2.76
C SER A 98 -4.86 -4.15 -2.51
N PRO A 99 -4.96 -3.05 -1.74
CA PRO A 99 -3.78 -2.24 -1.40
C PRO A 99 -2.79 -2.92 -0.44
N GLY A 100 -3.29 -3.80 0.45
CA GLY A 100 -2.47 -4.46 1.47
C GLY A 100 -1.79 -3.48 2.43
N ILE A 101 -0.53 -3.79 2.79
CA ILE A 101 0.32 -3.05 3.74
C ILE A 101 0.93 -1.76 3.16
N ASP A 102 1.24 -1.73 1.86
CA ASP A 102 1.76 -0.54 1.15
C ASP A 102 0.59 0.32 0.65
N ARG A 103 -0.33 0.63 1.58
CA ARG A 103 -1.63 1.20 1.28
C ARG A 103 -1.51 2.67 0.88
N PRO A 104 -2.00 3.07 -0.31
CA PRO A 104 -2.18 4.48 -0.65
C PRO A 104 -3.30 5.11 0.18
N LEU A 105 -3.06 6.29 0.74
CA LEU A 105 -4.07 7.09 1.45
C LEU A 105 -4.65 8.11 0.46
N VAL A 106 -5.85 7.85 -0.03
CA VAL A 106 -6.46 8.63 -1.13
C VAL A 106 -7.75 9.32 -0.71
N ARG A 107 -8.25 9.10 0.51
CA ARG A 107 -9.47 9.70 1.07
C ARG A 107 -9.26 10.19 2.49
N VAL A 108 -10.11 11.08 2.99
CA VAL A 108 -10.06 11.53 4.39
C VAL A 108 -10.33 10.36 5.34
N SER A 109 -11.26 9.47 4.98
CA SER A 109 -11.51 8.24 5.75
C SER A 109 -10.31 7.30 5.83
N ASP A 110 -9.41 7.32 4.83
CA ASP A 110 -8.17 6.54 4.90
C ASP A 110 -7.25 7.11 5.99
N PHE A 111 -7.12 8.44 6.10
CA PHE A 111 -6.33 9.08 7.17
C PHE A 111 -6.95 8.84 8.54
N ALA A 112 -8.27 8.90 8.68
CA ALA A 112 -8.95 8.61 9.95
C ALA A 112 -8.75 7.16 10.39
N ARG A 113 -8.90 6.20 9.46
CA ARG A 113 -8.75 4.77 9.74
C ARG A 113 -7.34 4.40 10.25
N TRP A 114 -6.33 5.08 9.71
CA TRP A 114 -4.93 4.77 9.97
C TRP A 114 -4.25 5.80 10.87
N ALA A 115 -5.02 6.64 11.57
CA ALA A 115 -4.49 7.51 12.60
C ALA A 115 -3.70 6.68 13.63
N GLY A 116 -2.53 7.19 14.02
CA GLY A 116 -1.56 6.51 14.88
C GLY A 116 -0.47 5.73 14.12
N TYR A 117 -0.57 5.55 12.80
CA TYR A 117 0.46 4.87 12.01
C TYR A 117 1.39 5.84 11.28
N GLU A 118 2.59 5.37 10.93
CA GLU A 118 3.54 6.15 10.15
C GLU A 118 3.13 6.18 8.67
N ALA A 119 3.09 7.36 8.07
CA ALA A 119 2.82 7.56 6.66
C ALA A 119 3.85 8.50 6.04
N LYS A 120 4.09 8.30 4.74
CA LYS A 120 4.83 9.24 3.90
C LYS A 120 3.82 10.00 3.05
N ILE A 121 3.89 11.32 3.12
CA ILE A 121 2.96 12.24 2.45
C ILE A 121 3.77 13.19 1.56
N GLU A 122 3.36 13.35 0.31
CA GLU A 122 3.89 14.31 -0.64
C GLU A 122 2.77 15.29 -1.03
N LEU A 123 3.12 16.58 -1.04
CA LEU A 123 2.24 17.66 -1.46
C LEU A 123 2.65 18.21 -2.83
N SER A 124 1.65 18.57 -3.61
CA SER A 124 1.80 19.30 -4.86
C SER A 124 2.33 20.72 -4.61
N VAL A 125 1.78 21.40 -3.60
CA VAL A 125 2.19 22.73 -3.14
C VAL A 125 3.04 22.60 -1.87
N PRO A 126 4.23 23.23 -1.78
CA PRO A 126 5.02 23.19 -0.57
C PRO A 126 4.28 23.85 0.61
N LEU A 127 4.30 23.18 1.76
CA LEU A 127 3.92 23.76 3.04
C LEU A 127 5.20 24.15 3.79
N ASP A 128 5.36 25.42 4.13
CA ASP A 128 6.57 25.96 4.77
C ASP A 128 7.88 25.57 4.06
N GLY A 129 7.85 25.58 2.72
CA GLY A 129 9.01 25.23 1.88
C GLY A 129 9.30 23.71 1.79
N ARG A 130 8.48 22.86 2.43
CA ARG A 130 8.62 21.41 2.44
C ARG A 130 7.46 20.75 1.70
N LYS A 131 7.78 19.79 0.81
CA LYS A 131 6.78 19.00 0.08
C LYS A 131 6.59 17.59 0.63
N ARG A 132 7.58 17.04 1.32
CA ARG A 132 7.62 15.63 1.73
C ARG A 132 7.65 15.49 3.23
N PHE A 133 6.63 14.85 3.78
CA PHE A 133 6.47 14.58 5.20
C PHE A 133 6.55 13.07 5.42
N ARG A 134 7.18 12.68 6.52
CA ARG A 134 7.21 11.30 6.99
C ARG A 134 7.04 11.36 8.50
N GLY A 135 6.01 10.70 9.01
CA GLY A 135 5.65 10.79 10.41
C GLY A 135 4.34 10.11 10.73
N ILE A 136 3.94 10.19 12.00
CA ILE A 136 2.73 9.55 12.51
C ILE A 136 1.53 10.45 12.17
N ILE A 137 0.53 9.88 11.48
CA ILE A 137 -0.70 10.61 11.17
C ILE A 137 -1.61 10.65 12.40
N GLY A 138 -2.19 11.80 12.70
CA GLY A 138 -3.25 11.93 13.70
C GLY A 138 -4.63 11.96 13.06
N GLU A 139 -5.64 12.22 13.89
CA GLU A 139 -7.03 12.34 13.45
C GLU A 139 -7.21 13.52 12.47
N PRO A 140 -7.75 13.28 11.26
CA PRO A 140 -7.98 14.35 10.31
C PRO A 140 -9.18 15.21 10.72
N ASP A 141 -9.10 16.50 10.42
CA ASP A 141 -10.23 17.41 10.49
C ASP A 141 -10.93 17.45 9.13
N ALA A 142 -12.10 16.82 9.05
CA ALA A 142 -12.91 16.76 7.84
C ALA A 142 -13.44 18.13 7.39
N ALA A 143 -13.63 19.09 8.31
CA ALA A 143 -14.14 20.42 7.97
C ALA A 143 -13.07 21.28 7.28
N THR A 144 -11.83 21.23 7.80
CA THR A 144 -10.71 21.98 7.20
C THR A 144 -9.95 21.19 6.13
N LEU A 145 -10.23 19.89 5.98
CA LEU A 145 -9.48 18.95 5.15
C LEU A 145 -7.98 18.99 5.50
N THR A 146 -7.67 18.90 6.78
CA THR A 146 -6.29 18.89 7.29
C THR A 146 -6.01 17.63 8.09
N VAL A 147 -4.76 17.16 8.08
CA VAL A 147 -4.31 16.05 8.93
C VAL A 147 -3.07 16.47 9.72
N PRO A 148 -3.07 16.36 11.05
CA PRO A 148 -1.86 16.57 11.84
C PRO A 148 -0.89 15.40 11.62
N VAL A 149 0.39 15.71 11.44
CA VAL A 149 1.46 14.73 11.28
C VAL A 149 2.55 15.03 12.30
N ASP A 150 2.82 14.07 13.17
CA ASP A 150 3.92 14.11 14.13
C ASP A 150 5.20 13.61 13.44
N LEU A 151 6.18 14.50 13.31
CA LEU A 151 7.41 14.27 12.57
C LEU A 151 8.53 13.85 13.54
N PRO A 152 9.03 12.60 13.50
CA PRO A 152 10.10 12.15 14.38
C PRO A 152 11.47 12.72 14.00
N ASP A 153 11.71 12.96 12.71
CA ASP A 153 13.02 13.35 12.15
C ASP A 153 13.14 14.85 11.85
N VAL A 154 12.87 15.71 12.83
CA VAL A 154 12.85 17.17 12.63
C VAL A 154 14.19 17.80 13.02
N LYS A 155 14.78 18.60 12.12
CA LYS A 155 15.95 19.43 12.44
C LYS A 155 15.57 20.49 13.48
N GLU A 156 16.49 20.84 14.37
CA GLU A 156 16.30 21.91 15.37
C GLU A 156 15.74 23.18 14.70
N GLY A 157 14.60 23.66 15.21
CA GLY A 157 13.93 24.88 14.74
C GLY A 157 12.63 24.70 13.96
N PHE A 158 12.22 23.46 13.64
CA PHE A 158 10.92 23.19 13.01
C PHE A 158 9.93 22.54 14.00
N PRO A 159 8.62 22.76 13.83
CA PRO A 159 7.62 22.15 14.71
C PRO A 159 7.60 20.63 14.54
N SER A 160 7.58 19.90 15.67
CA SER A 160 7.46 18.43 15.70
C SER A 160 6.09 17.93 15.24
N ARG A 161 5.09 18.82 15.13
CA ARG A 161 3.75 18.52 14.65
C ARG A 161 3.34 19.55 13.61
N VAL A 162 2.95 19.09 12.42
CA VAL A 162 2.54 19.95 11.30
C VAL A 162 1.14 19.58 10.86
N SER A 163 0.29 20.56 10.58
CA SER A 163 -1.03 20.32 9.98
C SER A 163 -0.92 20.36 8.46
N VAL A 164 -1.10 19.22 7.82
CA VAL A 164 -0.95 19.03 6.37
C VAL A 164 -2.30 19.21 5.68
N PRO A 165 -2.44 20.13 4.70
CA PRO A 165 -3.68 20.29 3.94
C PRO A 165 -3.86 19.16 2.94
N LEU A 166 -4.92 18.38 3.11
CA LEU A 166 -5.28 17.27 2.22
C LEU A 166 -5.69 17.74 0.82
N ARG A 167 -6.02 19.02 0.65
CA ARG A 167 -6.33 19.63 -0.66
C ARG A 167 -5.14 19.66 -1.61
N ASP A 168 -3.92 19.76 -1.06
CA ASP A 168 -2.69 19.84 -1.83
C ASP A 168 -2.00 18.48 -1.95
N LEU A 169 -2.65 17.40 -1.49
CA LEU A 169 -2.10 16.05 -1.48
C LEU A 169 -1.79 15.55 -2.90
N SER A 170 -0.53 15.20 -3.16
CA SER A 170 -0.14 14.55 -4.42
C SER A 170 -0.02 13.04 -4.28
N GLU A 171 0.55 12.56 -3.17
CA GLU A 171 0.72 11.13 -2.90
C GLU A 171 0.79 10.90 -1.40
N ALA A 172 0.19 9.82 -0.91
CA ALA A 172 0.43 9.35 0.44
C ALA A 172 0.35 7.82 0.51
N HIS A 173 1.24 7.21 1.29
CA HIS A 173 1.24 5.78 1.56
C HIS A 173 1.69 5.49 3.00
N LEU A 174 1.19 4.39 3.56
CA LEU A 174 1.66 3.90 4.85
C LEU A 174 3.11 3.40 4.75
N VAL A 175 3.88 3.64 5.80
CA VAL A 175 5.24 3.13 5.93
C VAL A 175 5.18 1.77 6.60
N LEU A 176 5.87 0.80 6.02
CA LEU A 176 5.96 -0.55 6.58
C LEU A 176 6.79 -0.56 7.87
N THR A 177 6.13 -0.41 9.00
CA THR A 177 6.69 -0.53 10.35
C THR A 177 6.24 -1.84 11.00
N ASP A 178 6.96 -2.31 12.03
CA ASP A 178 6.58 -3.51 12.76
C ASP A 178 5.17 -3.41 13.37
N ASP A 179 4.80 -2.21 13.83
CA ASP A 179 3.45 -1.95 14.36
C ASP A 179 2.39 -2.09 13.27
N LEU A 180 2.67 -1.63 12.05
CA LEU A 180 1.77 -1.81 10.91
C LEU A 180 1.66 -3.28 10.49
N ILE A 181 2.77 -4.02 10.50
CA ILE A 181 2.79 -5.46 10.18
C ILE A 181 1.90 -6.21 11.17
N ARG A 182 2.10 -5.99 12.49
CA ARG A 182 1.29 -6.64 13.54
C ARG A 182 -0.19 -6.31 13.42
N GLU A 183 -0.54 -5.06 13.11
CA GLU A 183 -1.94 -4.68 12.90
C GLU A 183 -2.54 -5.31 11.63
N SER A 184 -1.79 -5.31 10.54
CA SER A 184 -2.26 -5.90 9.28
C SER A 184 -2.51 -7.41 9.43
N LEU A 185 -1.67 -8.11 10.19
CA LEU A 185 -1.85 -9.51 10.52
C LEU A 185 -3.14 -9.71 11.35
N ARG A 186 -3.34 -8.91 12.41
CA ARG A 186 -4.58 -8.94 13.21
C ARG A 186 -5.85 -8.75 12.37
N ARG A 187 -5.83 -7.80 11.42
CA ARG A 187 -7.00 -7.51 10.55
C ARG A 187 -7.20 -8.52 9.44
N GLY A 188 -6.10 -9.10 8.93
CA GLY A 188 -6.10 -10.09 7.86
C GLY A 188 -6.30 -11.54 8.32
N GLY A 189 -6.40 -11.78 9.63
CA GLY A 189 -6.54 -13.12 10.20
C GLY A 189 -5.24 -13.93 10.27
N GLY A 190 -4.07 -13.29 10.11
CA GLY A 190 -2.77 -13.91 10.31
C GLY A 190 -2.27 -13.69 11.74
N THR A 191 -1.62 -14.69 12.32
CA THR A 191 -1.00 -14.58 13.64
C THR A 191 0.43 -14.03 13.50
N PRO A 192 0.90 -13.15 14.40
CA PRO A 192 2.30 -12.72 14.43
C PRO A 192 3.30 -13.87 14.59
N GLU A 193 2.84 -15.02 15.09
CA GLU A 193 3.63 -16.23 15.34
C GLU A 193 4.09 -16.95 14.06
N ASP A 194 3.52 -16.63 12.90
CA ASP A 194 3.87 -17.28 11.62
C ASP A 194 5.25 -16.83 11.06
N LEU A 195 5.92 -15.87 11.69
CA LEU A 195 7.23 -15.35 11.25
C LEU A 195 8.40 -15.79 12.13
N ASP A 196 8.14 -16.25 13.36
CA ASP A 196 9.16 -16.69 14.30
C ASP A 196 9.40 -18.22 14.22
N ALA A 197 8.59 -18.96 13.46
CA ALA A 197 8.66 -20.43 13.37
C ALA A 197 9.68 -21.00 12.36
N ASP A 198 10.36 -20.15 11.57
CA ASP A 198 11.29 -20.59 10.52
C ASP A 198 12.77 -20.60 10.94
N PHE A 199 13.10 -20.43 12.23
CA PHE A 199 14.50 -20.43 12.71
C PHE A 199 14.85 -21.49 13.75
N ASP A 200 14.10 -22.59 13.86
CA ASP A 200 14.32 -23.58 14.92
C ASP A 200 14.29 -25.00 14.36
N GLY A 201 15.31 -25.37 13.58
CA GLY A 201 15.45 -26.72 13.03
C GLY A 201 16.92 -27.11 12.86
N GLU A 202 17.59 -27.47 13.96
CA GLU A 202 18.11 -28.85 14.18
C GLU A 202 19.09 -28.86 15.37
N SER A 203 18.71 -29.52 16.48
CA SER A 203 19.61 -30.45 17.20
C SER A 203 18.84 -31.19 18.29
N ASP A 204 18.47 -32.44 17.99
CA ASP A 204 18.15 -33.46 18.99
C ASP A 204 19.35 -33.70 19.91
N ALA A 205 19.14 -33.64 21.24
CA ALA A 205 19.40 -34.76 22.17
C ALA A 205 19.47 -34.34 23.66
N ASP A 206 18.61 -35.01 24.44
CA ASP A 206 18.86 -35.62 25.76
C ASP A 206 18.62 -34.84 27.08
N ASP A 207 17.93 -35.54 27.98
CA ASP A 207 17.30 -35.13 29.26
C ASP A 207 18.28 -34.98 30.45
N GLY A 208 17.93 -34.13 31.44
CA GLY A 208 18.50 -34.19 32.79
C GLY A 208 18.25 -32.96 33.70
N GLU A 209 17.72 -33.19 34.90
CA GLU A 209 17.18 -32.21 35.87
C GLU A 209 18.17 -31.26 36.62
N GLU A 210 17.56 -30.19 37.17
CA GLU A 210 17.72 -29.60 38.54
C GLU A 210 18.55 -28.30 38.81
N ALA A 211 17.78 -27.20 39.04
CA ALA A 211 17.87 -26.12 40.06
C ALA A 211 19.01 -25.03 40.03
N PRO A 212 18.96 -23.93 40.84
CA PRO A 212 18.92 -22.56 40.29
C PRO A 212 20.08 -21.60 40.69
N LEU A 213 20.27 -20.54 39.87
CA LEU A 213 20.89 -19.19 40.09
C LEU A 213 22.38 -19.10 40.53
N PRO A 214 23.20 -18.16 39.97
CA PRO A 214 23.16 -16.72 40.33
C PRO A 214 23.51 -15.73 39.18
N PRO A 215 23.38 -14.39 39.37
CA PRO A 215 23.61 -13.39 38.31
C PRO A 215 25.04 -12.80 38.27
N ALA A 216 25.29 -12.12 37.13
CA ALA A 216 26.36 -11.15 36.79
C ALA A 216 27.68 -11.73 36.20
N PRO A 217 28.50 -10.99 35.41
CA PRO A 217 28.55 -9.52 35.24
C PRO A 217 28.70 -8.98 33.79
N PHE A 218 28.49 -7.68 33.63
CA PHE A 218 28.81 -6.92 32.41
C PHE A 218 30.33 -6.91 32.11
N PRO A 219 30.77 -7.08 30.84
CA PRO A 219 32.10 -6.68 30.42
C PRO A 219 32.10 -5.41 29.55
N LYS A 220 33.23 -4.71 29.64
CA LYS A 220 33.50 -3.33 29.21
C LYS A 220 33.82 -3.20 27.71
N ARG A 221 33.63 -1.97 27.20
CA ARG A 221 34.15 -1.39 25.95
C ARG A 221 35.59 -1.82 25.61
N LEU A 222 35.80 -2.26 24.37
CA LEU A 222 37.08 -2.21 23.64
C LEU A 222 36.84 -1.77 22.18
N LYS A 223 37.80 -1.00 21.63
CA LYS A 223 37.76 -0.35 20.32
C LYS A 223 38.38 -1.22 19.22
N ALA A 224 37.95 -0.91 17.98
CA ALA A 224 38.66 -0.92 16.70
C ALA A 224 38.76 -2.22 15.85
N SER A 225 38.40 -2.00 14.57
CA SER A 225 38.87 -2.62 13.32
C SER A 225 38.61 -4.09 13.02
N ALA A 226 37.76 -4.36 12.02
CA ALA A 226 38.12 -4.96 10.72
C ALA A 226 36.84 -5.36 9.93
N LYS A 227 36.81 -5.04 8.63
CA LYS A 227 35.79 -5.50 7.66
C LYS A 227 35.82 -7.04 7.50
N PRO A 228 34.67 -7.69 7.32
CA PRO A 228 34.58 -8.89 6.51
C PRO A 228 33.70 -8.72 5.26
N LYS A 229 33.94 -9.65 4.34
CA LYS A 229 33.61 -9.63 2.91
C LYS A 229 32.17 -10.07 2.62
N ALA A 230 31.73 -9.68 1.43
CA ALA A 230 30.45 -10.00 0.80
C ALA A 230 30.09 -11.50 0.85
N ALA A 231 28.85 -11.78 1.28
CA ALA A 231 28.16 -13.04 1.05
C ALA A 231 27.10 -12.85 -0.06
N LYS A 232 26.99 -13.85 -0.93
CA LYS A 232 26.16 -13.89 -2.14
C LYS A 232 24.66 -13.92 -1.79
N PRO A 233 23.76 -13.38 -2.63
CA PRO A 233 22.32 -13.41 -2.36
C PRO A 233 21.78 -14.85 -2.52
N VAL A 234 21.07 -15.32 -1.51
CA VAL A 234 20.28 -16.55 -1.53
C VAL A 234 19.03 -16.28 -2.36
N LYS A 235 18.79 -17.12 -3.38
CA LYS A 235 17.64 -17.03 -4.28
C LYS A 235 16.35 -17.37 -3.52
N ALA A 236 15.48 -16.39 -3.31
CA ALA A 236 14.09 -16.64 -2.98
C ALA A 236 13.42 -17.35 -4.17
N LYS A 237 12.76 -18.49 -3.91
CA LYS A 237 11.92 -19.16 -4.91
C LYS A 237 10.65 -18.32 -5.10
N PRO A 238 10.26 -17.97 -6.35
CA PRO A 238 8.99 -17.29 -6.58
C PRO A 238 7.84 -18.27 -6.34
N ALA A 239 6.80 -17.81 -5.65
CA ALA A 239 5.48 -18.41 -5.70
C ALA A 239 5.05 -18.51 -7.17
N SER A 240 4.60 -19.69 -7.59
CA SER A 240 4.20 -19.97 -8.97
C SER A 240 2.89 -19.26 -9.30
N ASP A 241 2.95 -18.00 -9.71
CA ASP A 241 1.86 -17.35 -10.44
C ASP A 241 1.96 -17.83 -11.90
N ALA A 242 1.00 -18.66 -12.33
CA ALA A 242 0.92 -19.06 -13.73
C ALA A 242 0.74 -17.79 -14.59
N PRO A 243 1.41 -17.67 -15.76
CA PRO A 243 1.36 -16.43 -16.52
C PRO A 243 -0.07 -16.16 -16.99
N LYS A 244 -0.73 -15.18 -16.36
CA LYS A 244 -2.00 -14.63 -16.83
C LYS A 244 -1.77 -14.09 -18.23
N LYS A 245 -2.56 -14.51 -19.21
CA LYS A 245 -2.41 -14.04 -20.60
C LYS A 245 -2.65 -12.53 -20.68
N PRO A 246 -1.92 -11.80 -21.54
CA PRO A 246 -2.18 -10.39 -21.73
C PRO A 246 -3.60 -10.18 -22.27
N VAL A 247 -4.28 -9.16 -21.77
CA VAL A 247 -5.50 -8.61 -22.36
C VAL A 247 -5.11 -8.05 -23.72
N THR A 248 -5.54 -8.74 -24.78
CA THR A 248 -5.30 -8.33 -26.15
C THR A 248 -6.48 -7.51 -26.63
N THR A 249 -6.29 -6.19 -26.74
CA THR A 249 -7.34 -5.30 -27.25
C THR A 249 -7.56 -5.51 -28.75
N LYS A 250 -8.73 -5.11 -29.26
CA LYS A 250 -9.09 -5.23 -30.68
C LYS A 250 -8.11 -4.49 -31.59
N ALA A 251 -7.55 -3.36 -31.14
CA ALA A 251 -6.55 -2.59 -31.87
C ALA A 251 -5.18 -3.31 -31.95
N ALA A 252 -4.75 -3.95 -30.85
CA ALA A 252 -3.55 -4.78 -30.84
C ALA A 252 -3.70 -5.99 -31.79
N ARG A 253 -4.88 -6.63 -31.76
CA ARG A 253 -5.21 -7.77 -32.65
C ARG A 253 -5.23 -7.40 -34.14
N LEU A 254 -5.46 -6.13 -34.48
CA LEU A 254 -5.47 -5.65 -35.86
C LEU A 254 -4.05 -5.33 -36.36
N LYS A 255 -3.17 -4.77 -35.51
CA LYS A 255 -1.76 -4.52 -35.86
C LYS A 255 -0.95 -5.79 -36.11
N ASP A 256 -1.20 -6.86 -35.36
CA ASP A 256 -0.55 -8.16 -35.61
C ASP A 256 -0.99 -8.80 -36.93
N ARG A 257 -2.18 -8.44 -37.44
CA ARG A 257 -2.68 -8.93 -38.74
C ARG A 257 -2.09 -8.17 -39.93
N ASP A 258 -1.76 -6.89 -39.76
CA ASP A 258 -1.14 -6.08 -40.82
C ASP A 258 0.38 -6.29 -40.94
N SER A 259 1.06 -6.80 -39.91
CA SER A 259 2.51 -7.09 -39.97
C SER A 259 2.87 -8.42 -40.66
N LEU A 260 1.89 -9.10 -41.26
CA LEU A 260 2.03 -10.42 -41.90
C LEU A 260 1.94 -10.35 -43.45
N HIS A 261 2.02 -9.17 -44.06
CA HIS A 261 2.07 -8.99 -45.52
C HIS A 261 3.29 -8.16 -45.94
#